data_AF-A0A949J0X5-F1
#
_entry.id   AF-A0A949J0X5-F1
#
_cell.length_a   1.000
_cell.length_b   1.000
_cell.length_c   1.000
_cell.angle_alpha   90.00
_cell.angle_beta   90.00
_cell.angle_gamma   90.00
#
_symmetry.space_group_name_H-M   'P 1'
#
loop_
_entity.id
_entity.type
_entity.pdbx_description
1 polymer ?
#
loop_
_entity_poly.entity_id
_entity_poly.type
_entity_poly.pdbx_seq_one_letter_code
_entity_poly.pdbx_strand_id
1 'polypeptide(L)'
;MEKENNKQSIKDSVLNAIKSGRAKMLPRWHFVLKGVLLAIGVLLLAFLLLYLVSFIVFSMHQTGVWFVPVFGLPGWFSFLRHIPWILIGLSLLFIIVLEILVRRYSFTYRKPLLYSVFAIVLIAGIVGIFAAPLHRGFFLSMRFGGKRPPRPSIPFLDNFYRSFGFQRLDDVHRGTITEMIPAGFVMENFGGETSTIIISSGTRLLPINDFEVGDTVTVFGEENGNSVQAVGIREISD
;
A
#
# COMPACT_ATOMS: atom_id res chain seq x y z
N MET A 1 -52.69 -34.05 16.93
CA MET A 1 -52.25 -32.76 17.51
C MET A 1 -51.18 -32.20 16.59
N GLU A 2 -51.61 -31.42 15.60
CA GLU A 2 -50.77 -30.91 14.52
C GLU A 2 -50.41 -29.46 14.82
N LYS A 3 -49.10 -29.16 14.93
CA LYS A 3 -48.59 -27.82 15.20
C LYS A 3 -48.76 -26.97 13.94
N GLU A 4 -49.86 -26.22 13.85
CA GLU A 4 -50.04 -25.21 12.80
C GLU A 4 -48.95 -24.15 12.93
N ASN A 5 -48.14 -24.11 11.87
CA ASN A 5 -46.93 -23.34 11.73
C ASN A 5 -47.28 -21.85 11.59
N ASN A 6 -46.81 -21.05 12.53
CA ASN A 6 -46.94 -19.60 12.63
C ASN A 6 -46.37 -18.88 11.38
N LYS A 7 -47.13 -18.86 10.28
CA LYS A 7 -46.94 -17.95 9.15
C LYS A 7 -47.77 -16.70 9.38
N GLN A 8 -47.38 -15.85 10.35
CA GLN A 8 -47.80 -14.46 10.29
C GLN A 8 -47.29 -13.87 8.97
N SER A 9 -48.20 -13.63 8.02
CA SER A 9 -47.82 -13.06 6.74
C SER A 9 -47.23 -11.66 6.97
N ILE A 10 -46.22 -11.27 6.20
CA ILE A 10 -45.61 -9.93 6.28
C ILE A 10 -46.69 -8.84 6.24
N LYS A 11 -47.78 -9.08 5.49
CA LYS A 11 -48.96 -8.22 5.40
C LYS A 11 -49.61 -7.99 6.77
N ASP A 12 -49.82 -9.04 7.57
CA ASP A 12 -50.45 -8.94 8.88
C ASP A 12 -49.55 -8.24 9.89
N SER A 13 -48.24 -8.47 9.82
CA SER A 13 -47.23 -7.76 10.62
C SER A 13 -47.20 -6.26 10.31
N VAL A 14 -47.22 -5.91 9.02
CA VAL A 14 -47.27 -4.51 8.55
C VAL A 14 -48.60 -3.85 8.94
N LEU A 15 -49.74 -4.50 8.73
CA LEU A 15 -51.05 -4.00 9.13
C LEU A 15 -51.15 -3.77 10.64
N ASN A 16 -50.62 -4.68 11.45
CA ASN A 16 -50.57 -4.52 12.90
C ASN A 16 -49.63 -3.38 13.32
N ALA A 17 -48.50 -3.19 12.64
CA ALA A 17 -47.59 -2.06 12.89
C ALA A 17 -48.21 -0.70 12.52
N ILE A 18 -49.00 -0.64 11.45
CA ILE A 18 -49.77 0.56 11.05
C ILE A 18 -50.87 0.85 12.08
N LYS A 19 -51.71 -0.16 12.40
CA LYS A 19 -52.82 -0.02 13.35
C LYS A 19 -52.36 0.34 14.77
N SER A 20 -51.21 -0.18 15.21
CA SER A 20 -50.62 0.14 16.52
C SER A 20 -49.88 1.49 16.56
N GLY A 21 -49.93 2.29 15.49
CA GLY A 21 -49.26 3.59 15.43
C GLY A 21 -47.73 3.53 15.45
N ARG A 22 -47.14 2.33 15.32
CA ARG A 22 -45.69 2.11 15.29
C ARG A 22 -45.06 2.56 13.97
N ALA A 23 -45.84 2.63 12.89
CA ALA A 23 -45.41 3.17 11.60
C ALA A 23 -45.58 4.70 11.54
N LYS A 24 -44.51 5.46 11.80
CA LYS A 24 -44.48 6.91 11.62
C LYS A 24 -44.09 7.27 10.19
N MET A 25 -44.81 8.21 9.57
CA MET A 25 -44.39 8.81 8.30
C MET A 25 -43.12 9.63 8.53
N LEU A 26 -42.04 9.25 7.85
CA LEU A 26 -40.79 10.00 7.83
C LEU A 26 -40.74 10.88 6.57
N PRO A 27 -40.20 12.12 6.64
CA PRO A 27 -40.09 12.99 5.48
C PRO A 27 -39.12 12.40 4.45
N ARG A 28 -39.42 12.59 3.16
CA ARG A 28 -38.63 12.04 2.03
C ARG A 28 -37.13 12.40 2.11
N TRP A 29 -36.81 13.61 2.57
CA TRP A 29 -35.44 14.09 2.75
C TRP A 29 -34.60 13.21 3.67
N HIS A 30 -35.19 12.59 4.70
CA HIS A 30 -34.47 11.67 5.57
C HIS A 30 -33.92 10.46 4.80
N PHE A 31 -34.72 9.91 3.88
CA PHE A 31 -34.31 8.78 3.05
C PHE A 31 -33.29 9.18 1.98
N VAL A 32 -33.47 10.35 1.34
CA VAL A 32 -32.52 10.89 0.35
C VAL A 32 -31.17 11.15 1.00
N LEU A 33 -31.14 11.87 2.13
CA LEU A 33 -29.90 12.20 2.84
C LEU A 33 -29.17 10.93 3.26
N LYS A 34 -29.88 9.95 3.81
CA LYS A 34 -29.30 8.66 4.19
C LYS A 34 -28.70 7.92 2.99
N GLY A 35 -29.38 7.93 1.84
CA GLY A 35 -28.87 7.30 0.61
C GLY A 35 -27.62 8.00 0.06
N VAL A 36 -27.65 9.33 0.00
CA VAL A 36 -26.52 10.16 -0.47
C VAL A 36 -25.31 10.02 0.46
N LEU A 37 -25.50 10.11 1.77
CA LEU A 37 -24.42 10.00 2.74
C LEU A 37 -23.75 8.62 2.69
N LEU A 38 -24.55 7.56 2.51
CA LEU A 38 -24.03 6.20 2.34
C LEU A 38 -23.25 6.06 1.02
N ALA A 39 -23.78 6.58 -0.09
CA ALA A 39 -23.09 6.56 -1.39
C ALA A 39 -21.75 7.29 -1.35
N ILE A 40 -21.71 8.49 -0.77
CA ILE A 40 -20.47 9.26 -0.57
C ILE A 40 -19.50 8.48 0.32
N GLY A 41 -19.99 7.87 1.41
CA GLY A 41 -19.16 7.06 2.30
C GLY A 41 -18.50 5.87 1.59
N VAL A 42 -19.26 5.13 0.78
CA VAL A 42 -18.73 4.02 -0.04
C VAL A 42 -17.65 4.52 -1.00
N LEU A 43 -17.92 5.63 -1.68
CA LEU A 43 -17.02 6.21 -2.68
C LEU A 43 -15.71 6.72 -2.05
N LEU A 44 -15.79 7.42 -0.91
CA LEU A 44 -14.62 7.85 -0.15
C LEU A 44 -13.79 6.67 0.37
N LEU A 45 -14.45 5.63 0.90
CA LEU A 45 -13.77 4.41 1.35
C LEU A 45 -13.05 3.70 0.21
N ALA A 46 -13.68 3.61 -0.96
CA ALA A 46 -13.07 3.01 -2.14
C ALA A 46 -11.83 3.79 -2.60
N PHE A 47 -11.89 5.13 -2.65
CA PHE A 47 -10.73 5.94 -2.98
C PHE A 47 -9.61 5.86 -1.94
N LEU A 48 -9.96 5.82 -0.65
CA LEU A 48 -8.98 5.68 0.41
C LEU A 48 -8.26 4.33 0.36
N LEU A 49 -8.98 3.26 0.04
CA LEU A 49 -8.42 1.92 -0.16
C LEU A 49 -7.48 1.91 -1.37
N LEU A 50 -7.89 2.52 -2.49
CA LEU A 50 -7.05 2.66 -3.68
C LEU A 50 -5.77 3.44 -3.37
N TYR A 51 -5.87 4.54 -2.63
CA TYR A 51 -4.73 5.30 -2.15
C TYR A 51 -3.78 4.45 -1.30
N LEU A 52 -4.31 3.66 -0.35
CA LEU A 52 -3.49 2.81 0.51
C LEU A 52 -2.76 1.73 -0.29
N VAL A 53 -3.43 1.06 -1.23
CA VAL A 53 -2.81 0.04 -2.08
C VAL A 53 -1.70 0.65 -2.94
N SER A 54 -1.97 1.79 -3.58
CA SER A 54 -0.97 2.55 -4.34
C SER A 54 0.22 2.93 -3.47
N PHE A 55 -0.03 3.37 -2.23
CA PHE A 55 1.01 3.77 -1.29
C PHE A 55 1.86 2.59 -0.79
N ILE A 56 1.26 1.40 -0.61
CA ILE A 56 2.01 0.17 -0.28
C ILE A 56 3.00 -0.15 -1.41
N VAL A 57 2.52 -0.16 -2.67
CA VAL A 57 3.38 -0.42 -3.84
C VAL A 57 4.50 0.60 -3.93
N PHE A 58 4.17 1.89 -3.77
CA PHE A 58 5.14 2.97 -3.75
C PHE A 58 6.20 2.78 -2.65
N SER A 59 5.79 2.49 -1.42
CA SER A 59 6.71 2.30 -0.30
C SER A 59 7.67 1.13 -0.56
N MET A 60 7.16 0.00 -1.05
CA MET A 60 7.98 -1.17 -1.39
C MET A 60 8.95 -0.91 -2.55
N HIS A 61 8.56 -0.08 -3.51
CA HIS A 61 9.43 0.32 -4.62
C HIS A 61 10.50 1.33 -4.20
N GLN A 62 10.18 2.24 -3.26
CA GLN A 62 11.15 3.21 -2.76
C GLN A 62 12.24 2.54 -1.93
N THR A 63 11.86 1.63 -1.02
CA THR A 63 12.80 0.90 -0.16
C THR A 63 13.58 -0.19 -0.87
N GLY A 64 13.18 -0.58 -2.08
CA GLY A 64 13.77 -1.70 -2.80
C GLY A 64 13.38 -3.07 -2.21
N VAL A 65 12.51 -3.16 -1.21
CA VAL A 65 12.12 -4.47 -0.64
C VAL A 65 11.57 -5.42 -1.70
N TRP A 66 10.92 -4.88 -2.74
CA TRP A 66 10.32 -5.66 -3.83
C TRP A 66 11.27 -6.65 -4.54
N PHE A 67 12.57 -6.37 -4.66
CA PHE A 67 13.50 -7.26 -5.38
C PHE A 67 14.19 -8.31 -4.50
N VAL A 68 14.13 -8.14 -3.17
CA VAL A 68 14.82 -8.99 -2.21
C VAL A 68 14.43 -10.49 -2.30
N PRO A 69 13.14 -10.86 -2.56
CA PRO A 69 12.75 -12.27 -2.74
C PRO A 69 13.49 -13.03 -3.84
N VAL A 70 14.05 -12.33 -4.84
CA VAL A 70 14.76 -12.95 -5.97
C VAL A 70 16.05 -13.65 -5.50
N PHE A 71 16.61 -13.27 -4.36
CA PHE A 71 17.82 -13.89 -3.81
C PHE A 71 17.58 -15.17 -2.99
N GLY A 72 16.35 -15.70 -3.02
CA GLY A 72 16.00 -16.98 -2.40
C GLY A 72 15.39 -16.85 -1.01
N LEU A 73 15.46 -17.92 -0.21
CA LEU A 73 14.79 -18.01 1.09
C LEU A 73 15.16 -16.89 2.07
N PRO A 74 16.46 -16.51 2.25
CA PRO A 74 16.81 -15.39 3.14
C PRO A 74 16.16 -14.08 2.69
N GLY A 75 16.08 -13.86 1.38
CA GLY A 75 15.42 -12.71 0.80
C GLY A 75 13.91 -12.67 1.06
N TRP A 76 13.23 -13.82 1.02
CA TRP A 76 11.81 -13.92 1.40
C TRP A 76 11.56 -13.58 2.87
N PHE A 77 12.44 -14.00 3.78
CA PHE A 77 12.31 -13.64 5.20
C PHE A 77 12.50 -12.15 5.44
N SER A 78 13.52 -11.54 4.80
CA SER A 78 13.74 -10.10 4.90
C SER A 78 12.58 -9.33 4.25
N PHE A 79 12.06 -9.79 3.11
CA PHE A 79 10.86 -9.23 2.47
C PHE A 79 9.67 -9.21 3.42
N LEU A 80 9.31 -10.35 4.01
CA LEU A 80 8.17 -10.46 4.93
C LEU A 80 8.34 -9.60 6.18
N ARG A 81 9.57 -9.45 6.68
CA ARG A 81 9.85 -8.58 7.85
C ARG A 81 9.61 -7.11 7.55
N HIS A 82 10.00 -6.65 6.36
CA HIS A 82 9.99 -5.25 5.97
C HIS A 82 8.72 -4.81 5.20
N ILE A 83 7.78 -5.71 4.97
CA ILE A 83 6.46 -5.36 4.46
C ILE A 83 5.78 -4.36 5.42
N PRO A 84 5.10 -3.31 4.91
CA PRO A 84 4.38 -2.36 5.76
C PRO A 84 3.08 -2.97 6.30
N TRP A 85 3.21 -3.85 7.30
CA TRP A 85 2.09 -4.59 7.92
C TRP A 85 0.96 -3.69 8.42
N ILE A 86 1.31 -2.49 8.92
CA ILE A 86 0.33 -1.50 9.36
C ILE A 86 -0.56 -1.05 8.20
N LEU A 87 0.01 -0.78 7.02
CA LEU A 87 -0.76 -0.38 5.84
C LEU A 87 -1.63 -1.52 5.31
N ILE A 88 -1.13 -2.76 5.35
CA ILE A 88 -1.92 -3.94 4.96
C ILE A 88 -3.08 -4.15 5.92
N GLY A 89 -2.83 -4.12 7.23
CA GLY A 89 -3.87 -4.25 8.25
C GLY A 89 -4.92 -3.15 8.15
N LEU A 90 -4.49 -1.91 7.92
CA LEU A 90 -5.39 -0.77 7.70
C LEU A 90 -6.22 -0.93 6.42
N SER A 91 -5.61 -1.40 5.33
CA SER A 91 -6.32 -1.71 4.08
C SER A 91 -7.38 -2.80 4.28
N LEU A 92 -7.04 -3.86 5.02
CA LEU A 92 -7.97 -4.94 5.36
C LEU A 92 -9.14 -4.43 6.21
N LEU A 93 -8.88 -3.56 7.18
CA LEU A 93 -9.91 -2.90 7.96
C LEU A 93 -10.86 -2.09 7.06
N PHE A 94 -10.33 -1.30 6.13
CA PHE A 94 -11.12 -0.54 5.17
C PHE A 94 -11.94 -1.44 4.23
N ILE A 95 -11.40 -2.58 3.80
CA ILE A 95 -12.15 -3.60 3.04
C ILE A 95 -13.34 -4.10 3.85
N ILE A 96 -13.15 -4.45 5.13
CA ILE A 96 -14.22 -4.94 6.01
C ILE A 96 -15.31 -3.88 6.20
N VAL A 97 -14.93 -2.62 6.44
CA VAL A 97 -15.88 -1.51 6.61
C VAL A 97 -16.65 -1.25 5.32
N LEU A 98 -15.96 -1.19 4.17
CA LEU A 98 -16.57 -1.02 2.86
C LEU A 98 -17.58 -2.14 2.58
N GLU A 99 -17.21 -3.38 2.89
CA GLU A 99 -18.06 -4.56 2.74
C GLU A 99 -19.34 -4.46 3.60
N ILE A 100 -19.22 -4.09 4.88
CA ILE A 100 -20.39 -3.87 5.76
C ILE A 100 -21.32 -2.79 5.18
N LEU A 101 -20.74 -1.72 4.62
CA LEU A 101 -21.49 -0.60 4.07
C LEU A 101 -22.20 -1.00 2.76
N VAL A 102 -21.53 -1.75 1.90
CA VAL A 102 -22.06 -2.27 0.62
C VAL A 102 -23.17 -3.30 0.86
N ARG A 103 -23.05 -4.17 1.87
CA ARG A 103 -24.13 -5.12 2.23
C ARG A 103 -25.44 -4.44 2.65
N ARG A 104 -25.36 -3.20 3.12
CA ARG A 104 -26.54 -2.40 3.45
C ARG A 104 -27.29 -1.93 2.20
N TYR A 105 -26.65 -1.96 1.03
CA TYR A 105 -27.27 -1.70 -0.25
C TYR A 105 -27.92 -2.98 -0.80
N SER A 106 -29.16 -2.87 -1.24
CA SER A 106 -29.91 -3.98 -1.87
C SER A 106 -29.26 -4.50 -3.16
N PHE A 107 -28.27 -3.78 -3.70
CA PHE A 107 -27.63 -4.08 -4.98
C PHE A 107 -26.73 -5.33 -4.95
N THR A 108 -26.24 -5.75 -3.79
CA THR A 108 -25.38 -6.94 -3.64
C THR A 108 -26.17 -8.20 -3.25
N TYR A 109 -27.50 -8.11 -3.17
CA TYR A 109 -28.33 -9.25 -2.82
C TYR A 109 -28.14 -10.38 -3.85
N ARG A 110 -27.42 -11.45 -3.45
CA ARG A 110 -27.13 -12.73 -4.15
C ARG A 110 -25.76 -12.93 -4.81
N LYS A 111 -24.78 -12.02 -4.71
CA LYS A 111 -23.41 -12.28 -5.24
C LYS A 111 -22.47 -12.78 -4.14
N PRO A 112 -21.61 -13.80 -4.40
CA PRO A 112 -20.66 -14.28 -3.39
C PRO A 112 -19.61 -13.23 -3.09
N LEU A 113 -19.41 -12.98 -1.81
CA LEU A 113 -18.64 -11.89 -1.21
C LEU A 113 -17.18 -11.83 -1.68
N LEU A 114 -16.60 -12.99 -1.98
CA LEU A 114 -15.23 -13.08 -2.48
C LEU A 114 -15.07 -12.40 -3.84
N TYR A 115 -16.05 -12.48 -4.73
CA TYR A 115 -15.89 -11.95 -6.10
C TYR A 115 -15.87 -10.42 -6.13
N SER A 116 -16.67 -9.76 -5.29
CA SER A 116 -16.68 -8.29 -5.20
C SER A 116 -15.38 -7.77 -4.59
N VAL A 117 -14.91 -8.38 -3.49
CA VAL A 117 -13.64 -8.01 -2.87
C VAL A 117 -12.49 -8.25 -3.84
N PHE A 118 -12.44 -9.42 -4.50
CA PHE A 118 -11.39 -9.73 -5.46
C PHE A 118 -11.39 -8.76 -6.65
N ALA A 119 -12.57 -8.41 -7.18
CA ALA A 119 -12.68 -7.41 -8.25
C ALA A 119 -12.21 -6.01 -7.80
N ILE A 120 -12.59 -5.58 -6.59
CA ILE A 120 -12.16 -4.30 -6.02
C ILE A 120 -10.64 -4.30 -5.83
N VAL A 121 -10.08 -5.36 -5.25
CA VAL A 121 -8.63 -5.50 -5.04
C VAL A 121 -7.88 -5.53 -6.37
N LEU A 122 -8.39 -6.26 -7.37
CA LEU A 122 -7.78 -6.34 -8.70
C LEU A 122 -7.78 -4.96 -9.39
N ILE A 123 -8.92 -4.27 -9.39
CA ILE A 123 -9.04 -2.92 -9.98
C ILE A 123 -8.19 -1.91 -9.20
N ALA A 124 -8.26 -1.91 -7.87
CA ALA A 124 -7.45 -1.03 -7.03
C ALA A 124 -5.95 -1.31 -7.17
N GLY A 125 -5.56 -2.57 -7.35
CA GLY A 125 -4.19 -2.96 -7.63
C GLY A 125 -3.72 -2.45 -8.98
N ILE A 126 -4.50 -2.68 -10.05
CA ILE A 126 -4.19 -2.20 -11.41
C ILE A 126 -4.08 -0.67 -11.41
N VAL A 127 -5.11 0.02 -10.92
CA VAL A 127 -5.13 1.49 -10.87
C VAL A 127 -4.03 2.02 -9.94
N GLY A 128 -3.76 1.34 -8.83
CA GLY A 128 -2.68 1.70 -7.89
C GLY A 128 -1.29 1.59 -8.52
N ILE A 129 -1.03 0.56 -9.32
CA ILE A 129 0.21 0.43 -10.09
C ILE A 129 0.36 1.60 -11.07
N PHE A 130 -0.71 1.97 -11.78
CA PHE A 130 -0.69 3.12 -12.71
C PHE A 130 -0.66 4.47 -11.99
N ALA A 131 -1.13 4.54 -10.74
CA ALA A 131 -1.11 5.75 -9.92
C ALA A 131 0.20 5.91 -9.12
N ALA A 132 1.00 4.86 -8.96
CA ALA A 132 2.29 4.90 -8.25
C ALA A 132 3.25 6.00 -8.77
N PRO A 133 3.35 6.29 -10.08
CA PRO A 133 4.13 7.41 -10.59
C PRO A 133 3.67 8.79 -10.08
N LEU A 134 2.38 8.95 -9.75
CA LEU A 134 1.86 10.20 -9.18
C LEU A 134 2.46 10.44 -7.79
N HIS A 135 2.59 9.40 -6.97
CA HIS A 135 3.26 9.50 -5.67
C HIS A 135 4.74 9.83 -5.81
N ARG A 136 5.43 9.24 -6.81
CA ARG A 136 6.82 9.60 -7.14
C ARG A 136 6.92 11.09 -7.52
N GLY A 137 5.99 11.60 -8.31
CA GLY A 137 5.91 13.03 -8.65
C GLY A 137 5.69 13.93 -7.43
N PHE A 138 4.77 13.57 -6.52
CA PHE A 138 4.58 14.31 -5.27
C PHE A 138 5.83 14.28 -4.39
N PHE A 139 6.45 13.11 -4.20
CA PHE A 139 7.68 12.95 -3.42
C PHE A 139 8.85 13.76 -4.02
N LEU A 140 9.06 13.68 -5.33
CA LEU A 140 10.08 14.46 -6.04
C LEU A 140 9.79 15.97 -5.96
N SER A 141 8.53 16.39 -6.05
CA SER A 141 8.15 17.81 -5.93
C SER A 141 8.36 18.38 -4.52
N MET A 142 8.22 17.55 -3.48
CA MET A 142 8.55 17.93 -2.09
C MET A 142 10.07 17.94 -1.85
N ARG A 143 10.82 17.03 -2.48
CA ARG A 143 12.27 16.86 -2.29
C ARG A 143 13.12 17.83 -3.13
N PHE A 144 12.78 18.04 -4.39
CA PHE A 144 13.53 18.87 -5.36
C PHE A 144 12.90 20.23 -5.62
N GLY A 145 11.95 20.64 -4.77
CA GLY A 145 11.43 22.01 -4.73
C GLY A 145 12.48 23.08 -4.38
N GLY A 146 13.77 22.74 -4.27
CA GLY A 146 14.87 23.63 -3.90
C GLY A 146 15.17 24.82 -4.82
N LYS A 147 14.36 25.09 -5.86
CA LYS A 147 14.42 26.35 -6.63
C LYS A 147 13.17 27.23 -6.47
N ARG A 148 12.19 26.84 -5.66
CA ARG A 148 11.01 27.66 -5.34
C ARG A 148 10.76 27.62 -3.84
N PRO A 149 10.26 28.72 -3.23
CA PRO A 149 10.11 28.81 -1.78
C PRO A 149 9.32 27.61 -1.24
N PRO A 150 9.63 27.15 -0.02
CA PRO A 150 9.02 25.96 0.56
C PRO A 150 7.50 26.10 0.48
N ARG A 151 6.88 25.28 -0.37
CA ARG A 151 5.42 25.17 -0.33
C ARG A 151 5.06 24.63 1.04
N PRO A 152 3.98 25.12 1.66
CA PRO A 152 3.56 24.65 2.97
C PRO A 152 3.39 23.13 2.92
N SER A 153 4.36 22.42 3.48
CA SER A 153 4.28 20.99 3.73
C SER A 153 3.07 20.79 4.63
N ILE A 154 2.11 19.98 4.20
CA ILE A 154 0.96 19.65 5.05
C ILE A 154 1.55 18.93 6.27
N PRO A 155 1.43 19.45 7.51
CA PRO A 155 2.22 19.02 8.67
C PRO A 155 2.11 17.53 9.01
N PHE A 156 1.08 16.85 8.52
CA PHE A 156 0.84 15.42 8.75
C PHE A 156 1.31 14.51 7.61
N LEU A 157 1.38 15.02 6.36
CA LEU A 157 1.82 14.19 5.23
C LEU A 157 3.34 14.05 5.15
N ASP A 158 4.10 15.09 5.52
CA ASP A 158 5.57 15.04 5.41
C ASP A 158 6.17 13.95 6.31
N ASN A 159 5.75 13.89 7.58
CA ASN A 159 6.19 12.84 8.50
C ASN A 159 5.82 11.44 8.01
N PHE A 160 4.63 11.28 7.43
CA PHE A 160 4.18 10.00 6.90
C PHE A 160 5.01 9.55 5.69
N TYR A 161 5.27 10.44 4.73
CA TYR A 161 6.09 10.07 3.57
C TYR A 161 7.55 9.83 3.95
N ARG A 162 8.12 10.59 4.89
CA ARG A 162 9.49 10.36 5.40
C ARG A 162 9.62 9.03 6.12
N SER A 163 8.63 8.66 6.94
CA SER A 163 8.68 7.39 7.67
C SER A 163 8.62 6.17 6.75
N PHE A 164 8.05 6.28 5.55
CA PHE A 164 7.98 5.15 4.60
C PHE A 164 8.96 5.25 3.42
N GLY A 165 9.58 6.41 3.19
CA GLY A 165 10.48 6.67 2.05
C GLY A 165 11.98 6.53 2.35
N PHE A 166 12.39 6.66 3.61
CA PHE A 166 13.82 6.65 4.00
C PHE A 166 14.13 5.68 5.15
N GLN A 167 13.26 4.73 5.44
CA GLN A 167 13.61 3.68 6.40
C GLN A 167 14.80 2.90 5.86
N ARG A 168 15.94 3.06 6.53
CA ARG A 168 17.03 2.11 6.44
C ARG A 168 16.49 0.78 6.87
N LEU A 169 16.64 -0.20 5.99
CA LEU A 169 16.39 -1.58 6.31
C LEU A 169 17.77 -2.16 6.59
N ASP A 170 17.89 -2.86 7.70
CA ASP A 170 19.18 -3.38 8.18
C ASP A 170 19.88 -4.27 7.14
N ASP A 171 19.11 -4.83 6.20
CA ASP A 171 19.61 -5.75 5.18
C ASP A 171 19.51 -5.21 3.74
N VAL A 172 18.93 -4.01 3.52
CA VAL A 172 18.65 -3.47 2.16
C VAL A 172 19.10 -2.03 2.06
N HIS A 173 20.10 -1.80 1.19
CA HIS A 173 20.77 -0.53 1.02
C HIS A 173 20.60 -0.05 -0.42
N ARG A 174 20.08 1.16 -0.61
CA ARG A 174 19.88 1.77 -1.93
C ARG A 174 20.71 3.05 -2.06
N GLY A 175 21.37 3.23 -3.19
CA GLY A 175 22.19 4.40 -3.45
C GLY A 175 22.81 4.41 -4.84
N THR A 176 23.71 5.38 -5.05
CA THR A 176 24.44 5.57 -6.30
C THR A 176 25.90 5.19 -6.10
N ILE A 177 26.46 4.46 -7.06
CA ILE A 177 27.88 4.10 -7.04
C ILE A 177 28.72 5.35 -7.26
N THR A 178 29.60 5.66 -6.31
CA THR A 178 30.50 6.83 -6.38
C THR A 178 31.93 6.44 -6.72
N GLU A 179 32.37 5.24 -6.36
CA GLU A 179 33.74 4.77 -6.58
C GLU A 179 33.79 3.26 -6.74
N MET A 180 34.57 2.75 -7.69
CA MET A 180 34.84 1.32 -7.86
C MET A 180 36.12 0.94 -7.14
N ILE A 181 36.11 -0.17 -6.39
CA ILE A 181 37.28 -0.69 -5.67
C ILE A 181 37.51 -2.17 -6.02
N PRO A 182 38.71 -2.73 -5.81
CA PRO A 182 39.00 -4.12 -6.21
C PRO A 182 38.08 -5.19 -5.59
N ALA A 183 37.54 -4.91 -4.40
CA ALA A 183 36.66 -5.82 -3.66
C ALA A 183 35.16 -5.49 -3.81
N GLY A 184 34.77 -4.51 -4.64
CA GLY A 184 33.39 -4.05 -4.79
C GLY A 184 33.30 -2.57 -5.17
N PHE A 185 32.50 -1.79 -4.45
CA PHE A 185 32.32 -0.37 -4.74
C PHE A 185 31.88 0.44 -3.51
N VAL A 186 32.09 1.75 -3.55
CA VAL A 186 31.52 2.69 -2.59
C VAL A 186 30.21 3.22 -3.16
N MET A 187 29.19 3.22 -2.33
CA MET A 187 27.86 3.71 -2.69
C MET A 187 27.47 4.83 -1.74
N GLU A 188 26.93 5.91 -2.28
CA GLU A 188 26.32 6.99 -1.51
C GLU A 188 24.80 6.80 -1.48
N ASN A 189 24.23 6.74 -0.28
CA ASN A 189 22.78 6.65 -0.13
C ASN A 189 22.12 8.03 -0.36
N PHE A 190 20.80 8.03 -0.47
CA PHE A 190 20.03 9.27 -0.66
C PHE A 190 20.12 10.30 0.49
N GLY A 191 20.65 9.90 1.65
CA GLY A 191 20.92 10.74 2.80
C GLY A 191 22.32 11.36 2.81
N GLY A 192 23.18 11.03 1.83
CA GLY A 192 24.56 11.54 1.73
C GLY A 192 25.58 10.74 2.52
N GLU A 193 25.22 9.58 3.06
CA GLU A 193 26.17 8.70 3.74
C GLU A 193 26.73 7.67 2.77
N THR A 194 28.02 7.36 2.92
CA THR A 194 28.75 6.43 2.07
C THR A 194 28.94 5.09 2.78
N SER A 195 28.69 4.00 2.05
CA SER A 195 28.89 2.64 2.53
C SER A 195 29.72 1.86 1.53
N THR A 196 30.67 1.07 2.03
CA THR A 196 31.53 0.21 1.20
C THR A 196 30.84 -1.12 0.97
N ILE A 197 30.51 -1.43 -0.27
CA ILE A 197 29.89 -2.68 -0.67
C ILE A 197 30.97 -3.69 -1.04
N ILE A 198 31.00 -4.82 -0.35
CA ILE A 198 31.96 -5.90 -0.56
C ILE A 198 31.28 -7.00 -1.39
N ILE A 199 31.79 -7.25 -2.59
CA ILE A 199 31.34 -8.31 -3.49
C ILE A 199 32.19 -9.55 -3.26
N SER A 200 31.54 -10.68 -3.02
CA SER A 200 32.18 -11.98 -2.83
C SER A 200 31.77 -12.95 -3.92
N SER A 201 32.43 -14.11 -4.02
CA SER A 201 32.04 -15.17 -4.97
C SER A 201 30.62 -15.72 -4.74
N GLY A 202 30.02 -15.46 -3.58
CA GLY A 202 28.63 -15.83 -3.27
C GLY A 202 27.60 -14.76 -3.63
N THR A 203 28.02 -13.56 -4.03
CA THR A 203 27.13 -12.44 -4.32
C THR A 203 26.40 -12.65 -5.65
N ARG A 204 25.08 -12.51 -5.66
CA ARG A 204 24.24 -12.65 -6.87
C ARG A 204 24.03 -11.29 -7.53
N LEU A 205 24.49 -11.13 -8.77
CA LEU A 205 24.39 -9.88 -9.54
C LEU A 205 23.24 -9.96 -10.55
N LEU A 206 22.37 -8.95 -10.59
CA LEU A 206 21.23 -8.84 -11.52
C LEU A 206 21.01 -7.37 -11.92
N PRO A 207 21.36 -6.90 -13.13
CA PRO A 207 21.76 -7.61 -14.34
C PRO A 207 23.17 -8.21 -14.27
N ILE A 208 23.54 -9.00 -15.29
CA ILE A 208 24.88 -9.63 -15.42
C ILE A 208 25.95 -8.61 -15.90
N ASN A 209 25.55 -7.38 -16.23
CA ASN A 209 26.48 -6.34 -16.71
C ASN A 209 27.37 -5.83 -15.57
N ASP A 210 28.54 -5.31 -15.94
CA ASP A 210 29.43 -4.61 -15.04
C ASP A 210 28.78 -3.32 -14.54
N PHE A 211 28.86 -3.06 -13.23
CA PHE A 211 28.38 -1.81 -12.66
C PHE A 211 29.38 -0.69 -12.95
N GLU A 212 28.85 0.50 -13.24
CA GLU A 212 29.64 1.70 -13.48
C GLU A 212 29.40 2.76 -12.39
N VAL A 213 30.36 3.69 -12.27
CA VAL A 213 30.20 4.86 -11.40
C VAL A 213 29.06 5.72 -11.94
N GLY A 214 28.10 6.05 -11.07
CA GLY A 214 26.88 6.76 -11.41
C GLY A 214 25.63 5.86 -11.47
N ASP A 215 25.80 4.54 -11.49
CA ASP A 215 24.66 3.63 -11.48
C ASP A 215 23.92 3.66 -10.15
N THR A 216 22.60 3.63 -10.21
CA THR A 216 21.76 3.49 -9.02
C THR A 216 21.51 2.01 -8.77
N VAL A 217 21.96 1.52 -7.62
CA VAL A 217 21.86 0.11 -7.26
C VAL A 217 21.14 -0.07 -5.95
N THR A 218 20.57 -1.26 -5.76
CA THR A 218 20.14 -1.72 -4.45
C THR A 218 20.86 -3.01 -4.09
N VAL A 219 21.43 -3.01 -2.90
CA VAL A 219 22.25 -4.07 -2.33
C VAL A 219 21.46 -4.72 -1.22
N PHE A 220 21.32 -6.03 -1.30
CA PHE A 220 20.85 -6.88 -0.22
C PHE A 220 22.05 -7.54 0.43
N GLY A 221 22.25 -7.36 1.73
CA GLY A 221 23.43 -7.84 2.44
C GLY A 221 23.44 -7.49 3.91
N GLU A 222 24.35 -8.06 4.67
CA GLU A 222 24.51 -7.75 6.10
C GLU A 222 25.42 -6.54 6.28
N GLU A 223 24.97 -5.57 7.09
CA GLU A 223 25.76 -4.40 7.46
C GLU A 223 26.74 -4.73 8.60
N ASN A 224 28.01 -4.37 8.40
CA ASN A 224 29.06 -4.46 9.40
C ASN A 224 29.84 -3.14 9.46
N GLY A 225 29.42 -2.25 10.36
CA GLY A 225 29.96 -0.91 10.49
C GLY A 225 29.65 -0.07 9.24
N ASN A 226 30.68 0.39 8.53
CA ASN A 226 30.51 1.16 7.30
C ASN A 226 30.61 0.31 6.02
N SER A 227 30.58 -1.02 6.17
CA SER A 227 30.68 -1.97 5.08
C SER A 227 29.46 -2.87 5.01
N VAL A 228 29.05 -3.25 3.81
CA VAL A 228 27.94 -4.17 3.58
C VAL A 228 28.46 -5.36 2.81
N GLN A 229 28.29 -6.56 3.39
CA GLN A 229 28.64 -7.80 2.71
C GLN A 229 27.48 -8.20 1.79
N ALA A 230 27.65 -7.97 0.49
CA ALA A 230 26.57 -8.15 -0.47
C ALA A 230 26.22 -9.63 -0.66
N VAL A 231 24.96 -9.97 -0.43
CA VAL A 231 24.36 -11.25 -0.83
C VAL A 231 23.77 -11.15 -2.23
N GLY A 232 23.21 -9.99 -2.57
CA GLY A 232 22.62 -9.72 -3.88
C GLY A 232 22.69 -8.25 -4.25
N ILE A 233 22.91 -7.95 -5.52
CA ILE A 233 22.98 -6.57 -6.04
C ILE A 233 22.09 -6.47 -7.25
N ARG A 234 21.29 -5.40 -7.30
CA ARG A 234 20.45 -5.09 -8.44
C ARG A 234 20.54 -3.64 -8.87
N GLU A 235 20.80 -3.42 -10.15
CA GLU A 235 20.69 -2.10 -10.75
C GLU A 235 19.21 -1.69 -10.86
N ILE A 236 18.92 -0.45 -10.50
CA ILE A 236 17.61 0.19 -10.65
C ILE A 236 17.78 1.32 -11.67
N SER A 237 17.44 1.02 -12.91
CA SER A 237 17.24 2.03 -13.95
C SER A 237 16.00 2.87 -13.60
N ASP A 238 16.18 4.17 -13.44
CA ASP A 238 15.16 5.11 -12.94
C ASP A 238 14.13 5.56 -13.99
#